data_AF-A0A930NZW2-F1
#
_entry.id   AF-A0A930NZW2-F1
#
_cell.length_a   1.000
_cell.length_b   1.000
_cell.length_c   1.000
_cell.angle_alpha   90.00
_cell.angle_beta   90.00
_cell.angle_gamma   90.00
#
_symmetry.space_group_name_H-M   'P 1'
#
loop_
_entity.id
_entity.type
_entity.pdbx_description
1 polymer ?
#
loop_
_entity_poly.entity_id
_entity_poly.type
_entity_poly.pdbx_seq_one_letter_code
_entity_poly.pdbx_strand_id
1 'polypeptide(L)' 'MKEDIRKKLEEVLPIVDLDSDFLFQELDSLGITTILMVLSDMYGIELNRSDVTPKNFKTLDSLVELVKQKLNKDGN' A
#
# COMPACT_ATOMS: atom_id res chain seq x y z
N MET A 1 0.15 5.08 -11.48
CA MET A 1 -0.30 4.54 -10.18
C MET A 1 0.74 3.61 -9.56
N LYS A 2 1.08 2.46 -10.18
CA LYS A 2 2.07 1.53 -9.61
C LYS A 2 3.44 2.17 -9.39
N GLU A 3 4.00 2.82 -10.42
CA GLU A 3 5.29 3.51 -10.29
C GLU A 3 5.26 4.69 -9.30
N ASP A 4 4.11 5.35 -9.17
CA ASP A 4 3.94 6.51 -8.28
C ASP A 4 3.92 6.06 -6.81
N ILE A 5 3.12 5.02 -6.52
CA ILE A 5 3.12 4.33 -5.23
C ILE A 5 4.50 3.79 -4.91
N ARG A 6 5.16 3.13 -5.88
CA ARG A 6 6.51 2.59 -5.71
C ARG A 6 7.47 3.69 -5.26
N LYS A 7 7.59 4.77 -6.04
CA LYS A 7 8.48 5.89 -5.72
C LYS A 7 8.18 6.45 -4.34
N LYS A 8 6.91 6.71 -4.04
CA LYS A 8 6.53 7.29 -2.75
C LYS A 8 6.87 6.36 -1.59
N LEU A 9 6.61 5.06 -1.74
CA LEU A 9 6.94 4.06 -0.74
C LEU A 9 8.45 3.85 -0.59
N GLU A 10 9.24 3.90 -1.68
CA GLU A 10 10.71 3.87 -1.61
C GLU A 10 11.26 5.12 -0.89
N GLU A 11 10.62 6.28 -1.06
CA GLU A 11 11.00 7.50 -0.33
C GLU A 11 10.71 7.41 1.18
N VAL A 12 9.55 6.86 1.57
CA VAL A 12 9.17 6.77 3.00
C VAL A 12 9.72 5.53 3.71
N LEU A 13 9.91 4.44 2.97
CA LEU A 13 10.38 3.14 3.44
C LEU A 13 11.57 2.66 2.59
N PRO A 14 12.71 3.37 2.62
CA PRO A 14 13.88 3.04 1.80
C PRO A 14 14.54 1.70 2.18
N ILE A 15 14.18 1.16 3.34
CA ILE A 15 14.71 -0.12 3.85
C ILE A 15 13.84 -1.32 3.47
N VAL A 16 12.64 -1.09 2.94
CA VAL A 16 11.69 -2.17 2.63
C VAL A 16 11.86 -2.59 1.18
N ASP A 17 12.01 -3.91 0.96
CA ASP A 17 12.06 -4.46 -0.39
C ASP A 17 10.65 -4.59 -0.99
N LEU A 18 10.24 -3.56 -1.74
CA LEU A 18 8.93 -3.53 -2.41
C LEU A 18 8.83 -4.45 -3.65
N ASP A 19 9.96 -4.98 -4.12
CA ASP A 19 10.04 -5.89 -5.26
C ASP A 19 9.83 -7.37 -4.82
N SER A 20 9.88 -7.64 -3.52
CA SER A 20 9.63 -8.94 -2.92
C SER A 20 8.20 -9.47 -3.16
N ASP A 21 8.10 -10.76 -3.47
CA ASP A 21 6.85 -11.53 -3.51
C ASP A 21 6.19 -11.74 -2.13
N PHE A 22 6.87 -11.30 -1.05
CA PHE A 22 6.46 -11.43 0.34
C PHE A 22 6.56 -10.11 1.10
N LEU A 23 6.19 -8.99 0.48
CA LEU A 23 6.26 -7.65 1.07
C LEU A 23 5.65 -7.58 2.48
N PHE A 24 4.53 -8.27 2.73
CA PHE A 24 3.88 -8.29 4.04
C PHE A 24 4.79 -8.79 5.18
N GLN A 25 5.74 -9.69 4.90
CA GLN A 25 6.66 -10.22 5.91
C GLN A 25 7.79 -9.24 6.23
N GLU A 26 8.20 -8.45 5.25
CA GLU A 26 9.23 -7.42 5.39
C GLU A 26 8.68 -6.15 6.08
N LEU A 27 7.35 -6.01 6.14
CA LEU A 27 6.69 -4.85 6.71
C LEU A 27 6.42 -5.01 8.20
N ASP A 28 7.11 -4.19 8.99
CA ASP A 28 6.74 -3.96 10.38
C ASP A 28 5.39 -3.22 10.51
N SER A 29 4.81 -3.28 11.71
CA SER A 29 3.56 -2.56 12.06
C SER A 29 3.59 -1.06 11.70
N LEU A 30 4.76 -0.42 11.77
CA LEU A 30 4.99 0.95 11.32
C LEU A 30 5.03 1.09 9.80
N GLY A 31 5.66 0.15 9.09
CA GLY A 31 5.70 0.13 7.63
C GLY A 31 4.30 0.01 7.04
N ILE A 32 3.49 -0.90 7.59
CA ILE A 32 2.06 -1.04 7.24
C ILE A 32 1.31 0.27 7.45
N THR A 33 1.43 0.87 8.64
CA THR A 33 0.73 2.12 8.97
C THR A 33 1.16 3.25 8.04
N THR A 34 2.45 3.34 7.73
CA THR A 34 3.01 4.34 6.82
C THR A 34 2.44 4.18 5.40
N ILE A 35 2.40 2.95 4.88
CA ILE A 35 1.79 2.66 3.58
C ILE A 35 0.32 3.12 3.56
N LEU A 36 -0.47 2.76 4.58
CA LEU A 36 -1.87 3.16 4.66
C LEU A 36 -2.02 4.68 4.64
N MET A 37 -1.25 5.41 5.46
CA MET A 37 -1.31 6.88 5.53
C MET A 37 -0.92 7.51 4.19
N VAL A 38 0.17 7.06 3.59
CA VAL A 38 0.70 7.59 2.32
C VAL A 38 -0.27 7.34 1.16
N LEU A 39 -0.82 6.12 1.06
CA LEU A 39 -1.82 5.79 0.04
C LEU A 39 -3.15 6.52 0.27
N SER A 40 -3.56 6.67 1.54
CA SER A 40 -4.76 7.42 1.90
C SER A 40 -4.65 8.88 1.51
N ASP A 41 -3.52 9.52 1.79
CA ASP A 41 -3.23 10.91 1.45
C ASP A 41 -3.10 11.11 -0.07
N MET A 42 -2.31 10.27 -0.76
CA MET A 42 -2.10 10.41 -2.21
C MET A 42 -3.37 10.27 -3.04
N TYR A 43 -4.26 9.36 -2.64
CA TYR A 43 -5.45 9.02 -3.43
C TYR A 43 -6.75 9.52 -2.82
N GLY A 44 -6.70 10.15 -1.64
CA GLY A 44 -7.88 10.64 -0.91
C GLY A 44 -8.84 9.53 -0.48
N ILE A 45 -8.33 8.33 -0.18
CA ILE A 45 -9.14 7.16 0.19
C ILE A 45 -8.96 6.81 1.67
N GLU A 46 -9.99 6.27 2.33
CA GLU A 46 -9.84 5.77 3.70
C GLU A 46 -9.37 4.30 3.71
N LEU A 47 -8.11 4.11 4.13
CA LEU A 47 -7.50 2.80 4.30
C LEU A 47 -7.39 2.44 5.78
N ASN A 48 -7.95 1.29 6.14
CA ASN A 48 -8.03 0.84 7.52
C ASN A 48 -7.17 -0.42 7.74
N ARG A 49 -6.90 -0.77 9.01
CA ARG A 49 -6.21 -2.02 9.34
C ARG A 49 -6.93 -3.27 8.82
N SER A 50 -8.24 -3.20 8.63
CA SER A 50 -9.02 -4.29 8.02
C SER A 50 -8.67 -4.55 6.55
N ASP A 51 -8.16 -3.53 5.84
CA ASP A 51 -7.69 -3.66 4.46
C ASP A 51 -6.28 -4.28 4.40
N VAL A 52 -5.55 -4.26 5.52
CA VAL A 52 -4.24 -4.89 5.68
C VAL A 52 -4.42 -6.38 5.83
N THR A 53 -4.36 -7.07 4.71
CA THR A 53 -4.34 -8.53 4.67
C THR A 53 -3.07 -9.00 3.97
N PRO A 54 -2.55 -10.20 4.31
CA PRO A 54 -1.40 -10.78 3.63
C PRO A 54 -1.60 -10.89 2.11
N LYS A 55 -2.86 -10.98 1.66
CA LYS A 55 -3.22 -10.99 0.23
C LYS A 55 -3.06 -9.62 -0.43
N ASN A 56 -3.52 -8.55 0.23
CA ASN A 56 -3.44 -7.18 -0.30
C ASN A 56 -2.02 -6.60 -0.20
N PHE A 57 -1.26 -7.02 0.81
CA PHE A 57 0.11 -6.58 1.06
C PHE A 57 1.16 -7.59 0.56
N LYS A 58 0.77 -8.55 -0.29
CA LYS A 58 1.69 -9.57 -0.80
C LYS A 58 2.78 -8.97 -1.66
N THR A 59 2.38 -8.14 -2.62
CA THR A 59 3.25 -7.45 -3.57
C THR A 59 2.79 -6.02 -3.74
N LEU A 60 3.66 -5.20 -4.32
CA LEU A 60 3.28 -3.85 -4.76
C LEU A 60 2.05 -3.86 -5.69
N ASP A 61 1.89 -4.90 -6.51
CA ASP A 61 0.74 -5.02 -7.41
C ASP A 61 -0.58 -5.16 -6.63
N SER A 62 -0.59 -5.99 -5.59
CA SER A 62 -1.75 -6.16 -4.71
C SER A 62 -2.12 -4.87 -3.96
N LEU A 63 -1.14 -4.05 -3.58
CA LEU A 63 -1.39 -2.73 -3.00
C LEU A 63 -2.07 -1.79 -4.02
N VAL A 64 -1.62 -1.81 -5.27
CA VAL A 64 -2.22 -1.02 -6.35
C VAL A 64 -3.65 -1.48 -6.60
N GLU A 65 -3.93 -2.78 -6.60
CA GLU A 65 -5.29 -3.31 -6.72
C GLU A 65 -6.19 -2.88 -5.56
N LEU A 66 -5.68 -2.90 -4.32
CA LEU A 66 -6.42 -2.42 -3.15
C LEU A 66 -6.83 -0.96 -3.28
N VAL A 67 -5.89 -0.09 -3.68
CA VAL A 67 -6.14 1.33 -3.90
C VAL A 67 -7.18 1.53 -5.00
N LYS A 68 -7.06 0.81 -6.13
CA LYS A 68 -8.04 0.86 -7.23
C LYS A 68 -9.43 0.43 -6.79
N GLN A 69 -9.54 -0.64 -6.00
CA GLN A 69 -10.82 -1.12 -5.46
C GLN A 69 -11.49 -0.06 -4.59
N LYS A 70 -10.71 0.59 -3.71
CA LYS A 70 -11.19 1.67 -2.84
C LYS A 70 -11.63 2.89 -3.64
N LEU A 71 -10.81 3.34 -4.58
CA LEU A 71 -11.15 4.47 -5.46
C LEU A 71 -12.43 4.24 -6.26
N ASN A 72 -12.66 3.04 -6.76
CA ASN A 72 -13.91 2.70 -7.47
C ASN A 72 -15.12 2.64 -6.52
N LYS A 73 -14.90 2.34 -5.24
CA LYS A 73 -15.96 2.24 -4.23
C LYS A 73 -16.37 3.60 -3.66
N ASP A 74 -15.42 4.52 -3.50
CA ASP A 74 -15.67 5.90 -3.03
C ASP A 74 -16.19 6.83 -4.14
N GLY A 75 -16.04 6.44 -5.41
CA GLY A 75 -16.50 7.21 -6.57
C GLY A 75 -17.97 7.06 -6.94
N ASN A 76 -18.82 6.45 -6.10
CA ASN A 76 -20.23 6.14 -6.40
C ASN A 76 -21.18 6.57 -5.27
#